data_AF-A0A845Z5C3-F1
#
_entry.id   AF-A0A845Z5C3-F1
#
_cell.length_a   1.000
_cell.length_b   1.000
_cell.length_c   1.000
_cell.angle_alpha   90.00
_cell.angle_beta   90.00
_cell.angle_gamma   90.00
#
_symmetry.space_group_name_H-M   'P 1'
#
loop_
_entity.id
_entity.type
_entity.pdbx_description
1 polymer ?
#
loop_
_entity_poly.entity_id
_entity_poly.type
_entity_poly.pdbx_seq_one_letter_code
_entity_poly.pdbx_strand_id
1 'polypeptide(L)'
;MFDILKTIDSAKKLSAEESNWLSNHGLLETLKIYLKQEKEKQREAEAKFAKLKDKYQATKYPDKSVSSPLFSILKKLETETILKKSELNWLEKNQLTETFSIAEKQEQKREFTRLKKKYKVTEFEDSSPDSNLYEILQKVELVERLTEADIDWLKSYNLT
;
A
#
# COMPACT_ATOMS: atom_id res chain seq x y z
N MET A 1 -37.42 0.65 12.71
CA MET A 1 -37.49 -0.59 11.88
C MET A 1 -36.75 -0.43 10.55
N PHE A 2 -36.96 0.66 9.80
CA PHE A 2 -36.28 0.91 8.52
C PHE A 2 -34.75 1.07 8.63
N ASP A 3 -34.24 1.67 9.71
CA ASP A 3 -32.81 1.97 9.81
C ASP A 3 -31.93 0.72 9.98
N ILE A 4 -32.37 -0.30 10.74
CA ILE A 4 -31.60 -1.54 10.95
C ILE A 4 -31.50 -2.36 9.64
N LEU A 5 -32.60 -2.44 8.89
CA LEU A 5 -32.60 -3.11 7.58
C LEU A 5 -31.73 -2.34 6.59
N LYS A 6 -31.72 -1.00 6.65
CA LYS A 6 -30.82 -0.16 5.87
C LYS A 6 -29.35 -0.31 6.30
N THR A 7 -29.06 -0.55 7.59
CA THR A 7 -27.70 -0.86 8.09
C THR A 7 -27.20 -2.18 7.50
N ILE A 8 -28.05 -3.21 7.46
CA ILE A 8 -27.76 -4.51 6.85
C ILE A 8 -27.53 -4.36 5.34
N ASP A 9 -28.43 -3.65 4.65
CA ASP A 9 -28.38 -3.43 3.20
C ASP A 9 -27.17 -2.57 2.77
N SER A 10 -26.79 -1.60 3.61
CA SER A 10 -25.58 -0.78 3.42
C SER A 10 -24.28 -1.46 3.85
N ALA A 11 -24.32 -2.75 4.20
CA ALA A 11 -23.17 -3.56 4.62
C ALA A 11 -22.37 -2.96 5.80
N LYS A 12 -23.03 -2.15 6.65
CA LYS A 12 -22.42 -1.61 7.86
C LYS A 12 -22.44 -2.65 8.98
N LYS A 13 -21.51 -2.52 9.93
CA LYS A 13 -21.44 -3.39 11.11
C LYS A 13 -22.61 -3.09 12.05
N LEU A 14 -23.39 -4.10 12.41
CA LEU A 14 -24.47 -3.99 13.39
C LEU A 14 -23.90 -3.66 14.77
N SER A 15 -24.57 -2.76 15.50
CA SER A 15 -24.29 -2.52 16.92
C SER A 15 -24.79 -3.68 17.80
N ALA A 16 -24.36 -3.68 19.06
CA ALA A 16 -24.86 -4.61 20.06
C ALA A 16 -26.37 -4.41 20.32
N GLU A 17 -26.85 -3.14 20.33
CA GLU A 17 -28.28 -2.86 20.47
C GLU A 17 -29.08 -3.35 19.27
N GLU A 18 -28.59 -3.16 18.04
CA GLU A 18 -29.29 -3.63 16.83
C GLU A 18 -29.34 -5.16 16.76
N SER A 19 -28.27 -5.84 17.19
CA SER A 19 -28.22 -7.31 17.26
C SER A 19 -29.19 -7.88 18.31
N ASN A 20 -29.25 -7.25 19.49
CA ASN A 20 -30.19 -7.60 20.54
C ASN A 20 -31.64 -7.31 20.12
N TRP A 21 -31.87 -6.19 19.41
CA TRP A 21 -33.17 -5.85 18.88
C TRP A 21 -33.67 -6.93 17.90
N LEU A 22 -32.85 -7.35 16.93
CA LEU A 22 -33.21 -8.42 15.98
C LEU A 22 -33.56 -9.72 16.69
N SER A 23 -32.80 -10.07 17.73
CA SER A 23 -33.04 -11.29 18.54
C SER A 23 -34.38 -11.23 19.28
N ASN A 24 -34.67 -10.10 19.92
CA ASN A 24 -35.89 -9.91 20.70
C ASN A 24 -37.16 -9.83 19.86
N HIS A 25 -37.04 -9.52 18.57
CA HIS A 25 -38.18 -9.39 17.64
C HIS A 25 -38.34 -10.61 16.72
N GLY A 26 -37.70 -11.75 17.04
CA GLY A 26 -37.87 -13.01 16.32
C GLY A 26 -37.15 -13.07 14.97
N LEU A 27 -36.27 -12.12 14.65
CA LEU A 27 -35.50 -12.07 13.41
C LEU A 27 -34.15 -12.81 13.52
N LEU A 28 -34.14 -13.93 14.25
CA LEU A 28 -32.93 -14.71 14.51
C LEU A 28 -32.29 -15.25 13.24
N GLU A 29 -33.09 -15.65 12.24
CA GLU A 29 -32.55 -16.12 10.96
C GLU A 29 -31.86 -15.00 10.18
N THR A 30 -32.42 -13.79 10.18
CA THR A 30 -31.77 -12.61 9.59
C THR A 30 -30.44 -12.29 10.28
N LEU A 31 -30.41 -12.34 11.61
CA LEU A 31 -29.18 -12.14 12.38
C LEU A 31 -28.13 -13.22 12.07
N LYS A 32 -28.52 -14.50 11.98
CA LYS A 32 -27.63 -15.60 11.62
C LYS A 32 -27.03 -15.42 10.22
N ILE A 33 -27.86 -15.07 9.23
CA ILE A 33 -27.40 -14.83 7.85
C ILE A 33 -26.40 -13.68 7.83
N TYR A 34 -26.71 -12.57 8.49
CA TYR A 34 -25.82 -11.42 8.59
C TYR A 34 -24.47 -11.78 9.24
N LEU A 35 -24.47 -12.45 10.39
CA LEU A 35 -23.24 -12.85 11.09
C LEU A 35 -22.41 -13.82 10.24
N LYS A 36 -23.06 -14.71 9.48
CA LYS A 36 -22.39 -15.61 8.54
C LYS A 36 -21.69 -14.81 7.43
N GLN A 37 -22.38 -13.84 6.83
CA GLN A 37 -21.80 -12.97 5.80
C GLN A 37 -20.61 -12.16 6.33
N GLU A 38 -20.71 -11.57 7.51
CA GLU A 38 -19.59 -10.82 8.12
C GLU A 38 -18.38 -11.73 8.38
N LYS A 39 -18.61 -12.97 8.83
CA LYS A 39 -17.54 -13.96 9.01
C LYS A 39 -16.89 -14.35 7.68
N GLU A 40 -17.67 -14.47 6.61
CA GLU A 40 -17.16 -14.75 5.26
C GLU A 40 -16.32 -13.58 4.74
N LYS A 41 -16.81 -12.34 4.83
CA LYS A 41 -16.03 -11.13 4.48
C LYS A 41 -14.72 -11.05 5.28
N GLN A 42 -14.77 -11.35 6.57
CA GLN A 42 -13.57 -11.37 7.40
C GLN A 42 -12.57 -12.42 6.92
N ARG A 43 -13.02 -13.64 6.61
CA ARG A 43 -12.15 -14.70 6.07
C ARG A 43 -11.53 -14.31 4.72
N GLU A 44 -12.29 -13.70 3.84
CA GLU A 44 -11.78 -13.19 2.56
C GLU A 44 -10.72 -12.11 2.76
N ALA A 45 -10.95 -11.19 3.69
CA ALA A 45 -9.99 -10.15 4.03
C ALA A 45 -8.71 -10.72 4.67
N GLU A 46 -8.83 -11.71 5.56
CA GLU A 46 -7.69 -12.42 6.15
C GLU A 46 -6.90 -13.21 5.10
N ALA A 47 -7.59 -13.88 4.17
CA ALA A 47 -6.95 -14.56 3.04
C ALA A 47 -6.23 -13.57 2.11
N LYS A 48 -6.82 -12.41 1.86
CA LYS A 48 -6.16 -11.32 1.13
C LYS A 48 -4.93 -10.80 1.88
N PHE A 49 -5.03 -10.65 3.20
CA PHE A 49 -3.89 -10.22 4.01
C PHE A 49 -2.74 -11.22 3.94
N ALA A 50 -3.02 -12.51 4.03
CA ALA A 50 -2.00 -13.56 3.88
C ALA A 50 -1.27 -13.46 2.53
N LYS A 51 -2.03 -13.34 1.43
CA LYS A 51 -1.46 -13.15 0.08
C LYS A 51 -0.57 -11.90 -0.02
N LEU A 52 -1.00 -10.80 0.58
CA LEU A 52 -0.22 -9.56 0.62
C LEU A 52 1.06 -9.74 1.44
N LYS A 53 1.01 -10.41 2.59
CA LYS A 53 2.19 -10.69 3.40
C LYS A 53 3.22 -11.51 2.62
N ASP A 54 2.77 -12.50 1.86
CA ASP A 54 3.67 -13.28 1.00
C ASP A 54 4.28 -12.40 -0.10
N LYS A 55 3.45 -11.67 -0.85
CA LYS A 55 3.90 -10.79 -1.96
C LYS A 55 4.91 -9.73 -1.51
N TYR A 56 4.71 -9.15 -0.33
CA TYR A 56 5.53 -8.07 0.22
C TYR A 56 6.51 -8.54 1.31
N GLN A 57 6.77 -9.85 1.38
CA GLN A 57 7.77 -10.46 2.27
C GLN A 57 7.58 -10.16 3.77
N ALA A 58 6.34 -9.89 4.19
CA ALA A 58 5.95 -9.62 5.58
C ALA A 58 5.47 -10.87 6.33
N THR A 59 5.89 -12.07 5.89
CA THR A 59 5.39 -13.36 6.39
C THR A 59 5.74 -13.62 7.86
N LYS A 60 6.88 -13.05 8.31
CA LYS A 60 7.36 -13.13 9.70
C LYS A 60 6.52 -12.33 10.70
N TYR A 61 5.67 -11.40 10.23
CA TYR A 61 4.82 -10.61 11.12
C TYR A 61 3.74 -11.50 11.76
N PRO A 62 3.59 -11.55 13.10
CA PRO A 62 2.75 -12.54 13.75
C PRO A 62 1.25 -12.26 13.63
N ASP A 63 0.85 -10.99 13.58
CA ASP A 63 -0.56 -10.62 13.54
C ASP A 63 -1.19 -10.94 12.18
N LYS A 64 -2.39 -11.53 12.25
CA LYS A 64 -3.23 -11.93 11.12
C LYS A 64 -4.50 -11.09 11.02
N SER A 65 -4.70 -10.17 11.96
CA SER A 65 -5.86 -9.30 12.02
C SER A 65 -5.85 -8.31 10.85
N VAL A 66 -6.99 -8.21 10.18
CA VAL A 66 -7.26 -7.19 9.15
C VAL A 66 -7.39 -5.79 9.75
N SER A 67 -7.42 -5.67 11.08
CA SER A 67 -7.33 -4.37 11.78
C SER A 67 -5.89 -3.92 12.03
N SER A 68 -4.90 -4.77 11.70
CA SER A 68 -3.49 -4.42 11.90
C SER A 68 -3.07 -3.24 11.00
N PRO A 69 -2.15 -2.37 11.48
CA PRO A 69 -1.57 -1.33 10.63
C PRO A 69 -0.92 -1.89 9.37
N LEU A 70 -0.28 -3.07 9.48
CA LEU A 70 0.36 -3.75 8.35
C LEU A 70 -0.62 -4.02 7.20
N PHE A 71 -1.83 -4.52 7.48
CA PHE A 71 -2.79 -4.79 6.41
C PHE A 71 -3.14 -3.53 5.60
N SER A 72 -3.30 -2.40 6.29
CA SER A 72 -3.55 -1.10 5.64
C SER A 72 -2.37 -0.63 4.80
N ILE A 73 -1.14 -0.80 5.32
CA ILE A 73 0.11 -0.46 4.60
C ILE A 73 0.25 -1.33 3.35
N LEU A 74 0.09 -2.65 3.46
CA LEU A 74 0.22 -3.56 2.32
C LEU A 74 -0.86 -3.32 1.25
N LYS A 75 -2.08 -2.95 1.66
CA LYS A 75 -3.12 -2.55 0.71
C LYS A 75 -2.70 -1.31 -0.09
N LYS A 76 -2.05 -0.33 0.53
CA LYS A 76 -1.54 0.85 -0.17
C LYS A 76 -0.42 0.50 -1.14
N LEU A 77 0.49 -0.40 -0.75
CA LEU A 77 1.52 -0.91 -1.66
C LEU A 77 0.93 -1.68 -2.86
N GLU A 78 -0.18 -2.38 -2.65
CA GLU A 78 -0.90 -3.07 -3.73
C GLU A 78 -1.57 -2.09 -4.69
N THR A 79 -2.16 -1.02 -4.17
CA THR A 79 -2.79 0.03 -4.97
C THR A 79 -1.83 1.13 -5.37
N GLU A 80 -0.51 0.88 -5.28
CA GLU A 80 0.50 1.81 -5.75
C GLU A 80 0.39 3.22 -5.13
N THR A 81 -0.10 3.27 -3.89
CA THR A 81 -0.31 4.51 -3.14
C THR A 81 0.92 4.84 -2.32
N ILE A 82 1.33 6.11 -2.33
CA ILE A 82 2.48 6.61 -1.56
C ILE A 82 2.25 6.38 -0.07
N LEU A 83 3.21 5.72 0.57
CA LEU A 83 3.21 5.55 2.02
C LEU A 83 3.65 6.83 2.71
N LYS A 84 3.02 7.15 3.84
CA LYS A 84 3.47 8.25 4.68
C LYS A 84 4.79 7.89 5.37
N LYS A 85 5.60 8.90 5.70
CA LYS A 85 6.81 8.71 6.51
C LYS A 85 6.55 7.93 7.82
N SER A 86 5.41 8.17 8.47
CA SER A 86 5.01 7.42 9.66
C SER A 86 4.80 5.92 9.41
N GLU A 87 4.34 5.54 8.21
CA GLU A 87 4.11 4.15 7.81
C GLU A 87 5.43 3.45 7.47
N LEU A 88 6.35 4.14 6.79
CA LEU A 88 7.71 3.66 6.56
C LEU A 88 8.46 3.44 7.88
N ASN A 89 8.44 4.43 8.77
CA ASN A 89 9.02 4.31 10.11
C ASN A 89 8.38 3.18 10.92
N TRP A 90 7.09 2.90 10.70
CA TRP A 90 6.41 1.79 11.36
C TRP A 90 6.94 0.45 10.86
N LEU A 91 7.15 0.28 9.55
CA LEU A 91 7.75 -0.94 8.98
C LEU A 91 9.15 -1.20 9.54
N GLU A 92 9.99 -0.16 9.57
CA GLU A 92 11.35 -0.23 10.11
C GLU A 92 11.35 -0.64 11.60
N LYS A 93 10.53 0.01 12.42
CA LYS A 93 10.41 -0.31 13.86
C LYS A 93 9.91 -1.73 14.13
N ASN A 94 9.11 -2.29 13.23
CA ASN A 94 8.60 -3.65 13.33
C ASN A 94 9.51 -4.67 12.66
N GLN A 95 10.75 -4.28 12.28
CA GLN A 95 11.75 -5.15 11.66
C GLN A 95 11.26 -5.81 10.35
N LEU A 96 10.37 -5.11 9.62
CA LEU A 96 9.86 -5.54 8.32
C LEU A 96 10.75 -4.97 7.21
N THR A 97 12.05 -5.25 7.29
CA THR A 97 13.09 -4.64 6.46
C THR A 97 12.86 -4.93 4.97
N GLU A 98 12.48 -6.17 4.63
CA GLU A 98 12.21 -6.56 3.25
C GLU A 98 11.01 -5.81 2.67
N THR A 99 9.93 -5.69 3.45
CA THR A 99 8.74 -4.91 3.09
C THR A 99 9.07 -3.42 2.95
N PHE A 100 9.89 -2.88 3.85
CA PHE A 100 10.38 -1.51 3.81
C PHE A 100 11.17 -1.25 2.52
N SER A 101 12.13 -2.11 2.16
CA SER A 101 12.91 -1.96 0.93
C SER A 101 12.04 -2.05 -0.33
N ILE A 102 11.00 -2.90 -0.34
CA ILE A 102 10.05 -2.94 -1.46
C ILE A 102 9.29 -1.61 -1.57
N ALA A 103 8.82 -1.06 -0.45
CA ALA A 103 8.12 0.22 -0.43
C ALA A 103 9.01 1.38 -0.90
N GLU A 104 10.26 1.41 -0.45
CA GLU A 104 11.25 2.42 -0.84
C GLU A 104 11.55 2.34 -2.35
N LYS A 105 11.77 1.13 -2.89
CA LYS A 105 11.98 0.93 -4.33
C LYS A 105 10.78 1.37 -5.16
N GLN A 106 9.55 1.17 -4.67
CA GLN A 106 8.36 1.67 -5.37
C GLN A 106 8.33 3.20 -5.39
N GLU A 107 8.67 3.86 -4.29
CA GLU A 107 8.72 5.32 -4.23
C GLU A 107 9.80 5.88 -5.16
N GLN A 108 11.00 5.30 -5.14
CA GLN A 108 12.08 5.69 -6.03
C GLN A 108 11.68 5.56 -7.51
N LYS A 109 10.98 4.49 -7.89
CA LYS A 109 10.44 4.34 -9.27
C LYS A 109 9.45 5.45 -9.64
N ARG A 110 8.58 5.85 -8.71
CA ARG A 110 7.64 6.96 -8.92
C ARG A 110 8.38 8.28 -9.08
N GLU A 111 9.33 8.54 -8.19
CA GLU A 111 10.16 9.73 -8.24
C GLU A 111 10.94 9.79 -9.54
N PHE A 112 11.59 8.71 -9.96
CA PHE A 112 12.34 8.66 -11.21
C PHE A 112 11.43 8.96 -12.41
N THR A 113 10.24 8.37 -12.45
CA THR A 113 9.24 8.63 -13.50
C THR A 113 8.86 10.12 -13.55
N ARG A 114 8.66 10.75 -12.38
CA ARG A 114 8.37 12.19 -12.25
C ARG A 114 9.55 13.03 -12.77
N LEU A 115 10.77 12.70 -12.38
CA LEU A 115 11.98 13.41 -12.80
C LEU A 115 12.20 13.27 -14.32
N LYS A 116 12.08 12.06 -14.89
CA LYS A 116 12.18 11.84 -16.34
C LYS A 116 11.20 12.72 -17.12
N LYS A 117 9.96 12.82 -16.63
CA LYS A 117 8.95 13.72 -17.21
C LYS A 117 9.33 15.19 -17.06
N LYS A 118 9.81 15.60 -15.89
CA LYS A 118 10.21 17.00 -15.62
C LYS A 118 11.35 17.46 -16.52
N TYR A 119 12.35 16.60 -16.72
CA TYR A 119 13.56 16.88 -17.50
C TYR A 119 13.49 16.36 -18.95
N LYS A 120 12.31 15.91 -19.41
CA LYS A 120 12.04 15.47 -20.79
C LYS A 120 12.94 14.33 -21.29
N VAL A 121 13.41 13.47 -20.39
CA VAL A 121 14.17 12.24 -20.70
C VAL A 121 13.28 10.99 -20.59
N THR A 122 12.07 11.09 -21.13
CA THR A 122 11.06 10.01 -21.07
C THR A 122 11.38 8.83 -21.98
N GLU A 123 12.21 9.02 -23.00
CA GLU A 123 12.60 7.98 -23.96
C GLU A 123 13.73 7.07 -23.46
N PHE A 124 14.39 7.43 -22.36
CA PHE A 124 15.40 6.57 -21.75
C PHE A 124 14.73 5.28 -21.25
N GLU A 125 15.22 4.13 -21.69
CA GLU A 125 14.53 2.85 -21.46
C GLU A 125 14.56 2.42 -19.98
N ASP A 126 15.72 2.60 -19.33
CA ASP A 126 15.89 2.20 -17.94
C ASP A 126 15.08 3.10 -16.99
N SER A 127 14.34 2.46 -16.09
CA SER A 127 13.50 3.08 -15.07
C SER A 127 13.76 2.44 -13.70
N SER A 128 14.91 1.78 -13.54
CA SER A 128 15.36 1.22 -12.28
C SER A 128 15.78 2.34 -11.31
N PRO A 129 15.48 2.20 -10.01
CA PRO A 129 16.07 3.06 -8.98
C PRO A 129 17.60 2.98 -8.91
N ASP A 130 18.20 1.91 -9.42
CA ASP A 130 19.65 1.73 -9.43
C ASP A 130 20.32 2.37 -10.67
N SER A 131 19.58 3.15 -11.46
CA SER A 131 20.06 3.77 -12.70
C SER A 131 20.93 5.00 -12.42
N ASN A 132 22.08 5.12 -13.08
CA ASN A 132 22.91 6.33 -13.03
C ASN A 132 22.12 7.59 -13.40
N LEU A 133 21.17 7.48 -14.36
CA LEU A 133 20.33 8.62 -14.72
C LEU A 133 19.46 9.06 -13.54
N TYR A 134 18.96 8.15 -12.71
CA TYR A 134 18.16 8.51 -11.55
C TYR A 134 18.98 9.35 -10.56
N GLU A 135 20.19 8.90 -10.21
CA GLU A 135 21.09 9.65 -9.33
C GLU A 135 21.42 11.03 -9.88
N ILE A 136 21.71 11.13 -11.19
CA ILE A 136 21.99 12.41 -11.86
C ILE A 136 20.77 13.33 -11.76
N LEU A 137 19.57 12.83 -12.07
CA LEU A 137 18.35 13.64 -12.00
C LEU A 137 18.03 14.07 -10.56
N GLN A 138 18.35 13.27 -9.55
CA GLN A 138 18.24 13.67 -8.14
C GLN A 138 19.19 14.81 -7.80
N LYS A 139 20.46 14.73 -8.22
CA LYS A 139 21.43 15.82 -8.06
C LYS A 139 20.93 17.12 -8.71
N VAL A 140 20.37 17.02 -9.92
CA VAL A 140 19.79 18.19 -10.61
C VAL A 140 18.57 18.74 -9.87
N GLU A 141 17.69 17.88 -9.33
CA GLU A 141 16.52 18.31 -8.55
C GLU A 141 16.93 19.03 -7.26
N LEU A 142 18.02 18.60 -6.62
CA LEU A 142 18.59 19.18 -5.40
C LEU A 142 19.52 20.37 -5.67
N VAL A 143 19.74 20.73 -6.94
CA VAL A 143 20.68 21.80 -7.36
C VAL A 143 22.11 21.51 -6.92
N GLU A 144 22.47 20.23 -6.85
CA GLU A 144 23.83 19.78 -6.56
C GLU A 144 24.71 19.85 -7.81
N ARG A 145 26.02 19.98 -7.59
CA ARG A 145 26.99 20.06 -8.68
C ARG A 145 27.19 18.67 -9.30
N LEU A 146 26.94 18.57 -10.60
CA LEU A 146 27.30 17.38 -11.38
C LEU A 146 28.83 17.25 -11.48
N THR A 147 29.30 16.01 -11.33
CA THR A 147 30.71 15.66 -11.53
C THR A 147 31.04 15.54 -13.03
N GLU A 148 32.33 15.54 -13.37
CA GLU A 148 32.75 15.28 -14.76
C GLU A 148 32.25 13.91 -15.26
N ALA A 149 32.26 12.89 -14.39
CA ALA A 149 31.73 11.57 -14.70
C ALA A 149 30.22 11.59 -15.01
N ASP A 150 29.43 12.38 -14.28
CA ASP A 150 28.00 12.55 -14.55
C ASP A 150 27.78 13.18 -15.93
N ILE A 151 28.58 14.21 -16.27
CA ILE A 151 28.48 14.92 -17.56
C ILE A 151 28.89 14.01 -18.72
N ASP A 152 30.00 13.28 -18.58
CA ASP A 152 30.48 12.37 -19.62
C ASP A 152 29.54 11.19 -19.83
N TRP A 153 28.91 10.70 -18.75
CA TRP A 153 27.85 9.71 -18.85
C TRP A 153 26.67 10.24 -19.66
N LEU A 154 26.15 11.44 -19.36
CA LEU A 154 25.03 12.02 -20.12
C LEU A 154 25.34 12.20 -21.61
N LYS A 155 26.56 12.63 -21.95
CA LYS A 155 27.02 12.74 -23.34
C LYS A 155 27.03 11.39 -24.06
N SER A 156 27.47 10.33 -23.38
CA SER A 156 27.53 8.99 -23.97
C SER A 156 26.16 8.44 -24.37
N TYR A 157 25.08 8.95 -23.76
CA TYR A 157 23.69 8.60 -24.07
C TYR A 157 22.93 9.67 -24.88
N ASN A 158 23.62 10.70 -25.39
CA ASN A 158 23.01 11.82 -26.13
C ASN A 158 21.89 12.54 -25.34
N LEU A 159 22.06 12.68 -24.03
CA LEU A 159 21.08 13.34 -23.13
C LEU A 159 21.45 14.80 -22.79
N THR A 160 22.42 15.38 -23.51
CA THR A 160 22.92 16.77 -23.37
C THR A 160 22.87 17.50 -24.69
#